data_AF-A0A968CYA8-F1
#
_entry.id   AF-A0A968CYA8-F1
#
_cell.length_a   1.000
_cell.length_b   1.000
_cell.length_c   1.000
_cell.angle_alpha   90.00
_cell.angle_beta   90.00
_cell.angle_gamma   90.00
#
_symmetry.space_group_name_H-M   'P 1'
#
loop_
_entity.id
_entity.type
_entity.pdbx_description
1 polymer ?
#
loop_
_entity_poly.entity_id
_entity_poly.type
_entity_poly.pdbx_seq_one_letter_code
_entity_poly.pdbx_strand_id
1 'polypeptide(L)' 'MAIGLVGRKCGMTRIFNEDGQSVPVTVIEVEPNRITQVKAVDTDGYSAVQVTTGSKKASR' A
#
# COMPACT_ATOMS: atom_id res chain seq x y z
N MET A 1 7.33 7.98 -12.48
CA MET A 1 6.22 7.19 -11.92
C MET A 1 6.63 6.74 -10.53
N ALA A 2 5.82 7.05 -9.51
CA ALA A 2 6.06 6.56 -8.15
C ALA A 2 5.41 5.18 -7.99
N ILE A 3 6.05 4.29 -7.24
CA ILE A 3 5.47 2.99 -6.87
C ILE A 3 4.41 3.24 -5.79
N GLY A 4 3.18 2.80 -6.04
CA GLY A 4 2.08 2.85 -5.08
C GLY A 4 1.75 1.45 -4.54
N LEU A 5 1.46 1.34 -3.25
CA LEU A 5 1.13 0.09 -2.57
C LEU A 5 -0.12 0.29 -1.70
N VAL A 6 -0.93 -0.76 -1.59
CA VAL A 6 -2.01 -0.86 -0.60
C VAL A 6 -1.45 -1.58 0.62
N GLY A 7 -1.50 -0.90 1.77
CA GLY A 7 -1.07 -1.45 3.06
C GLY A 7 -2.07 -1.13 4.16
N ARG A 8 -2.00 -1.89 5.25
CA ARG A 8 -2.83 -1.73 6.45
C ARG A 8 -2.03 -1.09 7.56
N LYS A 9 -2.59 -0.07 8.23
CA LYS A 9 -1.99 0.50 9.44
C LYS A 9 -2.04 -0.53 10.56
N CYS A 10 -0.88 -0.96 11.06
CA CYS A 10 -0.77 -1.88 12.19
C CYS A 10 -0.68 -1.15 13.52
N GLY A 11 -0.06 0.02 13.55
CA GLY A 11 0.11 0.78 14.78
C GLY A 11 1.18 1.84 14.68
N MET A 12 1.56 2.38 15.83
CA MET A 12 2.62 3.38 15.96
C MET A 12 3.60 2.91 17.02
N THR A 13 4.88 3.14 16.77
CA THR A 13 5.98 2.86 17.70
C THR A 13 7.05 3.94 17.57
N ARG A 14 8.20 3.77 18.21
CA ARG A 14 9.38 4.60 18.04
C ARG A 14 10.60 3.76 17.69
N ILE A 15 11.52 4.34 16.93
CA ILE A 15 12.86 3.80 16.70
C ILE A 15 13.88 4.80 17.21
N PHE A 16 15.04 4.32 17.65
CA PHE A 16 16.19 5.16 17.95
C PHE A 16 17.11 5.15 16.74
N ASN A 17 17.48 6.33 16.23
CA ASN A 17 18.49 6.43 15.18
C ASN A 17 19.91 6.33 15.77
N GLU A 18 20.93 6.33 14.92
CA GLU A 18 22.34 6.21 15.32
C GLU A 18 22.79 7.33 16.27
N ASP A 19 22.18 8.51 16.16
CA ASP A 19 22.42 9.66 17.04
C ASP A 19 21.69 9.56 18.39
N GLY A 20 20.98 8.47 18.66
CA GLY A 20 20.21 8.25 19.89
C GLY A 20 18.88 9.01 19.96
N GLN A 21 18.43 9.65 18.88
CA GLN A 21 17.16 10.36 18.83
C GLN A 21 15.99 9.39 18.67
N SER A 22 14.93 9.60 19.46
CA SER A 22 13.67 8.83 19.40
C SER A 22 12.76 9.36 18.29
N VAL A 23 12.63 8.62 17.19
CA VAL A 23 11.79 8.97 16.04
C VAL A 23 10.47 8.19 16.10
N PRO A 24 9.30 8.86 16.18
CA PRO A 24 8.00 8.19 16.11
C PRO A 24 7.73 7.71 14.69
N VAL A 25 7.24 6.47 14.55
CA VAL A 25 6.98 5.82 13.26
C VAL A 25 5.62 5.12 13.24
N THR A 26 5.04 4.99 12.05
CA THR A 26 3.83 4.19 11.82
C THR A 26 4.23 2.89 11.14
N VAL A 27 3.77 1.77 11.69
CA VAL A 27 3.98 0.44 11.09
C VAL A 27 2.86 0.17 10.09
N ILE A 28 3.23 -0.05 8.83
CA ILE A 28 2.32 -0.45 7.76
C ILE A 28 2.64 -1.90 7.37
N GLU A 29 1.65 -2.78 7.48
CA GLU A 29 1.74 -4.14 6.94
C GLU A 29 1.32 -4.13 5.48
N VAL A 30 2.13 -4.77 4.64
CA VAL A 30 1.89 -4.89 3.21
C VAL A 30 1.83 -6.37 2.86
N GLU A 31 0.63 -6.88 2.65
CA GLU A 31 0.41 -8.18 2.02
C GLU A 31 0.69 -8.11 0.50
N PRO A 32 0.90 -9.25 -0.19
CA PRO A 32 1.13 -9.27 -1.64
C PRO A 32 0.05 -8.52 -2.42
N ASN A 33 0.46 -7.42 -3.05
CA ASN A 33 -0.40 -6.59 -3.89
C ASN A 33 -0.46 -7.18 -5.30
N ARG A 34 -1.66 -7.27 -5.88
CA ARG A 34 -1.86 -7.72 -7.27
C ARG A 34 -2.56 -6.66 -8.11
N ILE A 35 -2.16 -6.58 -9.38
CA ILE A 35 -2.77 -5.69 -10.36
C ILE A 35 -4.08 -6.33 -10.83
N THR A 36 -5.19 -5.60 -10.74
CA THR A 36 -6.50 -6.08 -11.24
C THR A 36 -6.84 -5.50 -12.60
N GLN A 37 -6.38 -4.29 -12.89
CA GLN A 37 -6.61 -3.62 -14.16
C GLN A 37 -5.48 -2.62 -14.44
N VAL A 38 -5.07 -2.53 -15.71
CA VAL A 38 -4.29 -1.42 -16.23
C VAL A 38 -5.23 -0.54 -17.04
N LYS A 39 -5.33 0.74 -16.69
CA LYS A 39 -6.18 1.72 -17.37
C LYS A 39 -5.35 2.53 -18.35
N ALA A 40 -5.84 2.65 -19.57
CA ALA A 40 -5.19 3.38 -20.65
C ALA A 40 -6.03 4.58 -21.07
N VAL A 41 -5.39 5.59 -21.66
CA VAL A 41 -6.06 6.82 -22.10
C VAL A 41 -7.14 6.52 -23.13
N ASP A 42 -6.88 5.59 -24.05
CA ASP A 42 -7.80 5.26 -25.14
C ASP A 42 -9.10 4.58 -24.67
N THR A 43 -9.03 3.78 -23.61
CA THR A 43 -10.17 3.00 -23.11
C THR A 43 -10.86 3.64 -21.90
N ASP A 44 -10.09 4.28 -21.03
CA ASP A 44 -10.55 4.75 -19.72
C ASP A 44 -10.47 6.29 -19.56
N GLY A 45 -9.90 7.01 -20.53
CA GLY A 45 -9.73 8.47 -20.51
C GLY A 45 -8.57 8.97 -19.63
N TYR A 46 -7.81 8.05 -19.00
CA TYR A 46 -6.63 8.37 -18.20
C TYR A 46 -5.70 7.15 -18.02
N SER A 47 -4.45 7.40 -17.62
CA SER A 47 -3.47 6.35 -17.31
C SER A 47 -3.44 6.06 -15.81
N ALA A 48 -3.72 4.81 -15.41
CA ALA A 48 -3.61 4.37 -14.02
C ALA A 48 -3.42 2.85 -13.89
N VAL A 49 -3.00 2.39 -12.70
CA VAL A 49 -2.95 0.97 -12.35
C VAL A 49 -3.86 0.74 -11.15
N GLN A 50 -4.81 -0.18 -11.30
CA GLN A 50 -5.66 -0.63 -10.20
C GLN A 50 -5.00 -1.80 -9.48
N VAL A 51 -4.85 -1.65 -8.16
CA VAL A 51 -4.16 -2.61 -7.30
C VAL A 51 -5.09 -3.02 -6.16
N THR A 52 -5.00 -4.29 -5.77
CA THR A 52 -5.72 -4.83 -4.62
C THR A 52 -4.82 -5.72 -3.76
N THR A 53 -5.23 -5.96 -2.52
CA THR A 53 -4.56 -6.87 -1.58
C THR A 53 -5.59 -7.61 -0.72
N GLY A 54 -5.15 -8.63 0.01
CA GLY A 54 -5.98 -9.42 0.90
C GLY A 54 -6.90 -10.44 0.22
N SER A 55 -7.75 -11.06 1.03
CA SER A 55 -8.75 -12.04 0.62
C SER A 55 -10.14 -11.66 1.13
N LYS A 56 -11.17 -12.00 0.36
CA LYS A 56 -12.58 -11.83 0.74
C LYS A 56 -13.25 -13.20 0.74
N LYS A 57 -14.01 -13.50 1.78
CA LYS A 57 -14.82 -14.74 1.84
C LYS A 57 -15.85 -14.75 0.71
N ALA A 58 -16.13 -15.94 0.17
CA ALA A 58 -17.06 -16.11 -0.95
C ALA A 58 -18.53 -15.82 -0.60
N SER A 59 -18.92 -15.90 0.67
CA SER A 59 -20.26 -15.59 1.17
C SER A 59 -20.19 -14.65 2.38
N ARG A 60 -21.25 -13.85 2.54
CA ARG A 60 -21.48 -12.93 3.66
C ARG A 60 -21.51 -13.66 5.00
#